data_AF-A0A817PL25-F1
#
_entry.id   AF-A0A817PL25-F1
#
_cell.length_a   1.000
_cell.length_b   1.000
_cell.length_c   1.000
_cell.angle_alpha   90.00
_cell.angle_beta   90.00
_cell.angle_gamma   90.00
#
_symmetry.space_group_name_H-M   'P 1'
#
loop_
_entity.id
_entity.type
_entity.pdbx_description
1 polymer ?
#
loop_
_entity_poly.entity_id
_entity_poly.type
_entity_poly.pdbx_seq_one_letter_code
_entity_poly.pdbx_strand_id
1 'polypeptide(L)'
;NQQISSITSLEKCSICNRRFTQNRLNEHEQACKRSKKHNLNSSYRYQYNSQMHRWKGLDYGTNTSRSYVKQKSIHTPKTHWREKHQQFQDAIKG
;
A
#
# COMPACT_ATOMS: atom_id res chain seq x y z
N ASN A 1 -2.70 -25.21 26.22
CA ASN A 1 -4.10 -24.76 26.36
C ASN A 1 -4.68 -24.43 25.00
N GLN A 2 -5.10 -25.47 24.28
CA GLN A 2 -5.97 -25.36 23.12
C GLN A 2 -7.40 -25.27 23.65
N GLN A 3 -8.15 -24.23 23.28
CA GLN A 3 -9.62 -24.11 23.06
C GLN A 3 -9.82 -22.68 22.49
N ILE A 4 -10.49 -22.41 21.37
CA ILE A 4 -11.92 -22.56 21.14
C ILE A 4 -12.15 -22.71 19.63
N SER A 5 -12.51 -23.92 19.22
CA SER A 5 -13.23 -24.22 17.99
C SER A 5 -14.72 -23.98 18.25
N SER A 6 -15.22 -22.77 18.01
CA SER A 6 -16.66 -22.49 18.02
C SER A 6 -17.10 -21.95 16.66
N ILE A 7 -17.63 -22.87 15.84
CA ILE A 7 -18.73 -22.63 14.89
C ILE A 7 -18.45 -21.46 13.93
N THR A 8 -17.49 -21.64 13.01
CA THR A 8 -17.14 -20.64 12.00
C THR A 8 -18.15 -20.62 10.85
N SER A 9 -19.42 -20.32 11.10
CA SER A 9 -20.33 -19.94 10.01
C SER A 9 -19.96 -18.54 9.54
N LEU A 10 -19.10 -18.49 8.52
CA LEU A 10 -18.71 -17.24 7.87
C LEU A 10 -19.73 -16.92 6.78
N GLU A 11 -20.59 -15.95 7.08
CA GLU A 11 -21.61 -15.44 6.17
C GLU A 11 -21.00 -14.46 5.18
N LYS A 12 -21.52 -14.46 3.94
CA LYS A 12 -21.07 -13.56 2.88
C LYS A 12 -21.75 -12.20 3.02
N CYS A 13 -20.95 -11.13 2.90
CA CYS A 13 -21.50 -9.79 2.74
C CYS A 13 -22.25 -9.68 1.40
N SER A 14 -23.51 -9.26 1.45
CA SER A 14 -24.35 -9.02 0.26
C SER A 14 -23.78 -7.97 -0.71
N ILE A 15 -22.90 -7.08 -0.21
CA ILE A 15 -22.36 -5.95 -0.95
C ILE A 15 -21.03 -6.33 -1.63
N CYS A 16 -20.06 -6.89 -0.91
CA CYS A 16 -18.72 -7.16 -1.45
C CYS A 16 -18.31 -8.63 -1.47
N ASN A 17 -19.21 -9.56 -1.11
CA ASN A 17 -19.01 -11.01 -1.10
C ASN A 17 -17.85 -11.53 -0.22
N ARG A 18 -17.21 -10.68 0.59
CA ARG A 18 -16.26 -11.12 1.62
C ARG A 18 -17.00 -11.80 2.77
N ARG A 19 -16.37 -12.78 3.41
CA ARG A 19 -16.98 -13.61 4.45
C ARG A 19 -16.58 -13.11 5.85
N PHE A 20 -17.53 -13.01 6.77
CA PHE A 20 -17.32 -12.50 8.12
C PHE A 20 -18.06 -13.37 9.15
N THR A 21 -17.60 -13.34 10.40
CA THR A 21 -18.39 -13.85 11.54
C THR A 21 -19.64 -13.00 11.71
N GLN A 22 -20.76 -13.59 12.16
CA GLN A 22 -22.04 -12.90 12.33
C GLN A 22 -21.92 -11.56 13.10
N ASN A 23 -21.13 -11.55 14.17
CA ASN A 23 -20.91 -10.35 15.00
C ASN A 23 -20.30 -9.18 14.19
N ARG A 24 -19.37 -9.48 13.29
CA ARG A 24 -18.68 -8.49 12.44
C ARG A 24 -19.40 -8.20 11.13
N LEU A 25 -20.33 -9.06 10.71
CA LEU A 25 -21.04 -8.89 9.43
C LEU A 25 -21.89 -7.62 9.42
N ASN A 26 -22.62 -7.33 10.50
CA ASN A 26 -23.48 -6.15 10.58
C ASN A 26 -22.65 -4.84 10.49
N GLU A 27 -21.59 -4.72 11.31
CA GLU A 27 -20.66 -3.60 11.25
C GLU A 27 -20.05 -3.45 9.85
N HIS A 28 -19.65 -4.57 9.27
CA HIS A 28 -19.10 -4.61 7.92
C HIS A 28 -20.11 -4.13 6.88
N GLU A 29 -21.37 -4.58 6.88
CA GLU A 29 -22.36 -4.19 5.88
C GLU A 29 -22.64 -2.69 5.91
N GLN A 30 -22.73 -2.09 7.11
CA GLN A 30 -22.88 -0.64 7.29
C GLN A 30 -21.69 0.13 6.71
N ALA A 31 -20.46 -0.33 6.98
CA ALA A 31 -19.25 0.28 6.44
C ALA A 31 -19.12 0.06 4.91
N CYS A 32 -19.39 -1.16 4.45
CA CYS A 32 -19.28 -1.57 3.06
C CYS A 32 -20.26 -0.82 2.17
N LYS A 33 -21.49 -0.56 2.65
CA LYS A 33 -22.48 0.29 1.97
C LYS A 33 -21.96 1.71 1.75
N ARG A 34 -21.26 2.29 2.75
CA ARG A 34 -20.61 3.60 2.61
C ARG A 34 -19.43 3.53 1.64
N SER A 35 -18.58 2.51 1.75
CA SER A 35 -17.37 2.36 0.92
C SER A 35 -17.63 2.04 -0.55
N LYS A 36 -18.71 1.31 -0.90
CA LYS A 36 -19.04 1.04 -2.31
C LYS A 36 -19.46 2.29 -3.08
N LYS A 37 -20.13 3.25 -2.42
CA LYS A 37 -20.38 4.58 -3.00
C LYS A 37 -19.07 5.30 -3.38
N HIS A 38 -17.99 5.01 -2.67
CA HIS A 38 -16.65 5.55 -2.93
C HIS A 38 -15.76 4.67 -3.83
N ASN A 39 -16.17 3.44 -4.16
CA ASN A 39 -15.40 2.54 -5.05
C ASN A 39 -15.92 2.54 -6.50
N LEU A 40 -17.23 2.76 -6.72
CA LEU A 40 -17.76 2.96 -8.08
C LEU A 40 -17.35 4.34 -8.63
N ASN A 41 -17.11 5.29 -7.74
CA ASN A 41 -16.47 6.57 -8.03
C ASN A 41 -15.21 6.67 -7.18
N SER A 42 -14.14 5.97 -7.59
CA SER A 42 -12.76 6.22 -7.14
C SER A 42 -12.26 7.61 -7.60
N SER A 43 -13.11 8.62 -7.44
CA SER A 43 -12.90 10.02 -7.77
C SER A 43 -13.06 10.91 -6.53
N TYR A 44 -13.57 10.39 -5.39
CA TYR A 44 -13.94 11.23 -4.24
C TYR A 44 -12.93 11.26 -3.06
N ARG A 45 -11.90 10.42 -3.06
CA ARG A 45 -10.72 10.69 -2.21
C ARG A 45 -9.61 11.20 -3.09
N TYR A 46 -9.36 12.51 -3.00
CA TYR A 46 -8.14 13.10 -3.54
C TYR A 46 -6.96 12.31 -2.98
N GLN A 47 -6.29 11.55 -3.84
CA GLN A 47 -5.05 10.88 -3.45
C GLN A 47 -4.04 11.99 -3.19
N TYR A 48 -3.58 12.09 -1.95
CA TYR A 48 -2.52 13.01 -1.60
C TYR A 48 -1.29 12.68 -2.46
N ASN A 49 -0.99 13.57 -3.40
CA ASN A 49 0.20 13.46 -4.23
C ASN A 49 1.28 14.34 -3.62
N SER A 50 2.29 13.72 -3.03
CA SER A 50 3.42 14.41 -2.37
C SER A 50 4.17 15.33 -3.32
N GLN A 51 4.26 14.97 -4.61
CA GLN A 51 4.87 15.80 -5.65
C GLN A 51 4.04 17.07 -5.84
N MET A 52 2.73 16.96 -6.04
CA MET A 52 1.83 18.13 -6.18
C MET A 52 1.87 19.04 -4.94
N HIS A 53 1.89 18.45 -3.74
CA HIS A 53 2.04 19.22 -2.51
C HIS A 53 3.40 19.93 -2.41
N ARG A 54 4.48 19.32 -2.90
CA ARG A 54 5.82 19.95 -2.97
C ARG A 54 5.85 21.12 -3.95
N TRP A 55 5.13 21.03 -5.06
CA TRP A 55 5.04 22.11 -6.06
C TRP A 55 4.02 23.19 -5.71
N LYS A 56 3.11 22.94 -4.77
CA LYS A 56 2.08 23.90 -4.36
C LYS A 56 2.73 25.13 -3.71
N GLY A 57 2.63 26.30 -4.36
CA GLY A 57 3.23 27.56 -3.91
C GLY A 57 4.54 27.95 -4.61
N LEU A 58 4.96 27.16 -5.61
CA LEU A 58 6.02 27.51 -6.56
C LEU A 58 5.37 27.90 -7.89
N ASP A 59 5.72 29.06 -8.45
CA ASP A 59 5.09 29.65 -9.66
C ASP A 59 5.36 28.87 -10.97
N TYR A 60 5.99 27.69 -10.88
CA TYR A 60 6.43 26.88 -12.03
C TYR A 60 5.34 25.97 -12.62
N GLY A 61 4.07 26.35 -12.46
CA GLY A 61 2.93 25.58 -12.98
C GLY A 61 2.67 25.87 -14.45
N THR A 62 3.27 25.10 -15.36
CA THR A 62 2.66 24.56 -16.61
C THR A 62 3.67 23.97 -17.61
N ASN A 63 4.98 24.00 -17.36
CA ASN A 63 5.93 23.27 -18.22
C ASN A 63 6.15 21.83 -17.73
N THR A 64 5.10 21.01 -17.84
CA THR A 64 5.26 19.55 -17.93
C THR A 64 4.91 19.10 -19.33
N SER A 65 5.52 19.74 -20.34
CA SER A 65 6.00 18.92 -21.43
C SER A 65 6.96 17.95 -20.75
N ARG A 66 6.50 16.70 -20.61
CA ARG A 66 7.34 15.56 -20.31
C ARG A 66 8.29 15.45 -21.51
N SER A 67 9.27 16.35 -21.59
CA SER A 67 10.47 16.11 -22.35
C SER A 67 10.87 14.72 -21.89
N TYR A 68 10.87 13.78 -22.82
CA TYR A 68 11.50 12.49 -22.68
C TYR A 68 12.99 12.75 -22.39
N VAL A 69 13.30 13.27 -21.20
CA VAL A 69 14.63 13.20 -20.63
C VAL A 69 14.75 11.73 -20.33
N LYS A 70 15.25 11.01 -21.34
CA LYS A 70 15.66 9.61 -21.27
C LYS A 70 16.45 9.52 -19.98
N GLN A 71 15.81 9.01 -18.92
CA GLN A 71 16.46 8.87 -17.63
C GLN A 71 17.63 7.95 -17.94
N LYS A 72 18.85 8.50 -17.93
CA LYS A 72 20.05 7.68 -18.00
C LYS A 72 19.88 6.75 -16.81
N SER A 73 19.74 5.44 -17.06
CA SER A 73 19.68 4.46 -15.99
C SER A 73 20.97 4.64 -15.22
N ILE A 74 20.89 5.28 -14.04
CA ILE A 74 22.03 5.40 -13.15
C ILE A 74 22.38 3.96 -12.80
N HIS A 75 23.43 3.42 -13.41
CA HIS A 75 23.93 2.10 -13.09
C HIS A 75 24.54 2.23 -11.69
N THR A 76 23.73 1.97 -10.67
CA THR A 76 24.27 1.80 -9.33
C THR A 76 25.03 0.48 -9.32
N PRO A 77 26.33 0.48 -8.97
CA PRO A 77 27.08 -0.76 -8.89
C PRO A 77 26.40 -1.64 -7.83
N LYS A 78 26.28 -2.94 -8.14
CA LYS A 78 25.73 -3.91 -7.18
C LYS A 78 26.65 -3.95 -5.97
N THR A 79 26.16 -3.49 -4.82
CA THR A 79 26.90 -3.62 -3.57
C THR A 79 26.90 -5.09 -3.15
N HIS A 80 28.08 -5.72 -3.04
CA HIS A 80 28.28 -7.07 -2.50
C HIS A 80 28.10 -7.09 -0.97
N TRP A 81 26.90 -6.73 -0.49
CA TRP A 81 26.62 -6.58 0.94
C TRP A 81 26.83 -7.89 1.71
N ARG A 82 26.52 -9.04 1.09
CA ARG A 82 26.70 -10.36 1.71
C ARG A 82 28.16 -10.64 2.01
N GLU A 83 29.05 -10.29 1.09
CA GLU A 83 30.49 -10.49 1.23
C GLU A 83 31.08 -9.55 2.29
N LYS A 84 30.68 -8.27 2.27
CA LYS A 84 31.06 -7.31 3.33
C LYS A 84 30.58 -7.74 4.71
N HIS A 85 29.39 -8.33 4.80
CA HIS A 85 28.86 -8.84 6.06
C HIS A 85 29.62 -10.08 6.55
N GLN A 86 29.97 -11.00 5.64
CA GLN A 86 30.76 -12.18 5.98
C GLN A 86 32.14 -11.78 6.50
N GLN A 87 32.84 -10.88 5.81
CA GLN A 87 34.13 -10.33 6.25
C GLN A 87 34.05 -9.71 7.64
N PHE A 88 32.95 -8.98 7.93
CA PHE A 88 32.73 -8.40 9.26
C PHE A 88 32.51 -9.46 10.33
N GLN A 89 31.70 -10.50 10.05
CA GLN A 89 31.51 -11.60 10.98
C GLN A 89 32.81 -12.36 11.27
N ASP A 90 33.60 -12.64 10.24
CA ASP A 90 34.86 -13.36 10.36
C ASP A 90 35.88 -12.58 11.17
N ALA A 91 35.91 -11.24 11.03
CA ALA A 91 36.75 -10.36 11.84
C ALA A 91 36.36 -10.32 13.33
N ILE A 92 35.09 -10.53 13.67
CA ILE A 92 34.61 -10.61 15.07
C ILE A 92 34.88 -11.98 15.69
N LYS A 93 34.83 -13.04 14.87
CA LYS A 93 35.01 -14.43 15.30
C LYS A 93 36.48 -14.85 15.43
N GLY A 94 37.43 -13.96 15.09
CA GLY A 94 38.86 -14.12 15.40
C GLY A 94 39.16 -13.96 16.88
#